data_AF-A0A1M3P1Y9-F1
#
_entry.id   AF-A0A1M3P1Y9-F1
#
_cell.length_a   1.000
_cell.length_b   1.000
_cell.length_c   1.000
_cell.angle_alpha   90.00
_cell.angle_beta   90.00
_cell.angle_gamma   90.00
#
_symmetry.space_group_name_H-M   'P 1'
#
loop_
_entity.id
_entity.type
_entity.pdbx_description
1 polymer ?
#
loop_
_entity_poly.entity_id
_entity_poly.type
_entity_poly.pdbx_seq_one_letter_code
_entity_poly.pdbx_strand_id
1 'polypeptide(L)'
;MSSKPYDFRQFQAELAALEQSQPAPKPARPEPRPKPLGKKAAEAARIARAREEFLALRERHGLSVADVVAFFPEEEGIAYLQQLLAAAEQKPRRRKKPAE
;
A
#
# COMPACT_ATOMS: atom_id res chain seq x y z
N MET A 1 -3.01 -35.77 24.90
CA MET A 1 -3.10 -35.40 23.48
C MET A 1 -1.72 -34.93 23.04
N SER A 2 -0.99 -35.75 22.28
CA SER A 2 0.39 -35.45 21.89
C SER A 2 0.40 -34.57 20.63
N SER A 3 0.79 -33.30 20.79
CA SER A 3 0.98 -32.38 19.67
C SER A 3 2.22 -32.79 18.89
N LYS A 4 2.05 -33.23 17.64
CA LYS A 4 3.18 -33.53 16.75
C LYS A 4 4.01 -32.25 16.55
N PRO A 5 5.35 -32.32 16.58
CA PRO A 5 6.18 -31.15 16.35
C PRO A 5 5.98 -30.66 14.92
N TYR A 6 5.62 -29.40 14.79
CA TYR A 6 5.46 -28.74 13.50
C TYR A 6 6.83 -28.51 12.88
N ASP A 7 7.07 -29.07 11.69
CA ASP A 7 8.37 -28.99 11.00
C ASP A 7 8.40 -27.80 10.03
N PHE A 8 9.56 -27.14 9.89
CA PHE A 8 9.75 -26.04 8.95
C PHE A 8 9.42 -26.45 7.51
N ARG A 9 9.60 -27.73 7.15
CA ARG A 9 9.19 -28.24 5.82
C ARG A 9 7.68 -28.25 5.64
N GLN A 10 6.93 -28.53 6.71
CA GLN A 10 5.47 -28.44 6.69
C GLN A 10 5.02 -26.99 6.59
N PHE A 11 5.66 -26.07 7.33
CA PHE A 11 5.43 -24.63 7.20
C PHE A 11 5.67 -24.10 5.79
N GLN A 12 6.76 -24.52 5.14
CA GLN A 12 7.05 -24.14 3.75
C GLN A 12 6.00 -24.68 2.78
N ALA A 13 5.55 -25.91 2.98
CA ALA A 13 4.48 -26.50 2.17
C ALA A 13 3.14 -25.78 2.38
N GLU A 14 2.81 -25.42 3.61
CA GLU A 14 1.60 -24.66 3.95
C GLU A 14 1.66 -23.23 3.41
N LEU A 15 2.82 -22.56 3.46
CA LEU A 15 3.02 -21.25 2.85
C LEU A 15 2.87 -21.30 1.33
N ALA A 16 3.46 -22.29 0.67
CA ALA A 16 3.35 -22.44 -0.78
C ALA A 16 1.91 -22.73 -1.22
N ALA A 17 1.17 -23.53 -0.44
CA ALA A 17 -0.24 -23.81 -0.66
C ALA A 17 -1.12 -22.57 -0.45
N LEU A 18 -0.81 -21.75 0.55
CA LEU A 18 -1.49 -20.46 0.78
C LEU A 18 -1.21 -19.47 -0.37
N GLU A 19 0.01 -19.42 -0.90
CA GLU A 19 0.37 -18.58 -2.05
C GLU A 19 -0.36 -19.02 -3.33
N GLN A 20 -0.56 -20.32 -3.54
CA GLN A 20 -1.36 -20.86 -4.66
C GLN A 20 -2.87 -20.67 -4.48
N SER A 21 -3.35 -20.67 -3.23
CA SER A 21 -4.78 -20.51 -2.91
C SER A 21 -5.21 -19.04 -2.94
N GLN A 22 -4.26 -18.10 -2.84
CA GLN A 22 -4.55 -16.72 -3.23
C GLN A 22 -4.61 -16.64 -4.75
N PRO A 23 -5.69 -16.10 -5.34
CA PRO A 23 -5.79 -15.92 -6.78
C PRO A 23 -4.81 -14.83 -7.22
N ALA A 24 -3.54 -15.19 -7.42
CA ALA A 24 -2.64 -14.44 -8.27
C ALA A 24 -3.17 -14.50 -9.71
N PRO A 25 -3.09 -13.41 -10.48
CA PRO A 25 -3.53 -13.40 -11.87
C PRO A 25 -2.76 -14.50 -12.65
N LYS A 26 -3.52 -15.34 -13.36
CA LYS A 26 -3.11 -16.55 -14.09
C LYS A 26 -1.73 -16.44 -14.77
N PRO A 27 -0.87 -17.48 -14.71
CA PRO A 27 0.35 -17.52 -15.49
C PRO A 27 0.03 -17.94 -16.93
N ALA A 28 0.14 -17.01 -17.87
CA ALA A 28 0.36 -17.34 -19.27
C ALA A 28 1.87 -17.25 -19.54
N ARG A 29 2.45 -18.37 -20.00
CA ARG A 29 3.84 -18.53 -20.51
C ARG A 29 5.00 -18.49 -19.49
N PRO A 30 6.12 -19.18 -19.79
CA PRO A 30 7.35 -19.08 -19.02
C PRO A 30 8.05 -17.76 -19.38
N GLU A 31 7.59 -16.68 -18.77
CA GLU A 31 8.25 -15.37 -18.77
C GLU A 31 8.99 -15.20 -17.43
N PRO A 32 10.10 -14.46 -17.39
CA PRO A 32 11.04 -14.49 -16.28
C PRO A 32 10.36 -14.10 -14.96
N ARG A 33 10.61 -14.90 -13.91
CA ARG A 33 10.13 -14.68 -12.54
C ARG A 33 10.11 -13.18 -12.22
N PRO A 34 8.97 -12.58 -11.82
CA PRO A 34 9.00 -11.20 -11.39
C PRO A 34 9.96 -11.15 -10.21
N LYS A 35 11.05 -10.40 -10.39
CA LYS A 35 12.00 -10.08 -9.33
C LYS A 35 11.17 -9.65 -8.11
N PRO A 36 11.49 -10.10 -6.88
CA PRO A 36 10.71 -9.77 -5.70
C PRO A 36 10.45 -8.26 -5.74
N LEU A 37 9.16 -7.91 -5.88
CA LEU A 37 8.69 -6.55 -6.05
C LEU A 37 9.34 -5.74 -4.93
N GLY A 38 10.36 -4.95 -5.29
CA GLY A 38 11.22 -4.29 -4.32
C GLY A 38 10.35 -3.51 -3.35
N LYS A 39 10.75 -3.40 -2.08
CA LYS A 39 10.00 -2.83 -0.94
C LYS A 39 8.95 -1.76 -1.31
N LYS A 40 9.27 -0.84 -2.22
CA LYS A 40 8.36 0.17 -2.82
C LYS A 40 7.04 -0.37 -3.42
N ALA A 41 7.05 -1.49 -4.14
CA ALA A 41 5.83 -2.04 -4.74
C ALA A 41 4.94 -2.74 -3.71
N ALA A 42 5.53 -3.37 -2.70
CA ALA A 42 4.79 -3.87 -1.54
C ALA A 42 4.19 -2.72 -0.71
N GLU A 43 4.93 -1.63 -0.54
CA GLU A 43 4.47 -0.40 0.11
C GLU A 43 3.35 0.28 -0.69
N ALA A 44 3.46 0.37 -2.02
CA ALA A 44 2.41 0.88 -2.89
C ALA A 44 1.13 0.04 -2.80
N ALA A 45 1.24 -1.29 -2.73
CA ALA A 45 0.09 -2.17 -2.54
C ALA A 45 -0.56 -1.99 -1.16
N ARG A 46 0.23 -1.80 -0.10
CA ARG A 46 -0.29 -1.46 1.24
C ARG A 46 -1.02 -0.12 1.23
N ILE A 47 -0.44 0.89 0.58
CA ILE A 47 -1.06 2.22 0.45
C ILE A 47 -2.36 2.14 -0.37
N ALA A 48 -2.41 1.33 -1.43
CA ALA A 48 -3.61 1.13 -2.23
C ALA A 48 -4.75 0.53 -1.38
N ARG A 49 -4.46 -0.53 -0.61
CA ARG A 49 -5.44 -1.13 0.31
C ARG A 49 -5.92 -0.15 1.38
N ALA A 50 -4.99 0.57 2.01
CA ALA A 50 -5.35 1.58 3.02
C ALA A 50 -6.26 2.68 2.45
N ARG A 51 -6.06 3.07 1.18
CA ARG A 51 -6.93 4.04 0.49
C ARG A 51 -8.33 3.48 0.23
N GLU A 52 -8.43 2.23 -0.21
CA GLU A 52 -9.71 1.56 -0.44
C GLU A 52 -10.50 1.43 0.87
N GLU A 53 -9.84 0.99 1.95
CA GLU A 53 -10.44 0.89 3.28
C GLU A 53 -10.92 2.25 3.79
N PHE A 54 -10.11 3.30 3.61
CA PHE A 54 -10.47 4.67 3.98
C PHE A 54 -11.70 5.18 3.21
N LEU A 55 -11.76 4.95 1.90
CA LEU A 55 -12.91 5.35 1.07
C LEU A 55 -14.19 4.60 1.49
N ALA A 56 -14.08 3.30 1.78
CA ALA A 56 -15.21 2.52 2.28
C ALA A 56 -15.69 3.02 3.65
N LEU A 57 -14.77 3.41 4.54
CA LEU A 57 -15.10 3.99 5.84
C LEU A 57 -15.79 5.36 5.68
N ARG A 58 -15.30 6.16 4.72
CA ARG A 58 -15.85 7.47 4.35
C ARG A 58 -17.31 7.37 3.93
N GLU A 59 -17.61 6.43 3.03
CA GLU A 59 -18.97 6.21 2.52
C GLU A 59 -19.91 5.68 3.60
N ARG A 60 -19.46 4.74 4.44
CA ARG A 60 -20.28 4.14 5.49
C ARG A 60 -20.67 5.12 6.59
N HIS A 61 -19.76 6.02 6.96
CA HIS A 61 -19.94 6.92 8.10
C HIS A 61 -20.14 8.38 7.70
N GLY A 62 -20.21 8.69 6.39
CA GLY A 62 -20.35 10.05 5.90
C GLY A 62 -19.19 10.96 6.29
N LEU A 63 -18.00 10.39 6.52
CA LEU A 63 -16.85 11.16 7.00
C LEU A 63 -16.39 12.14 5.92
N SER A 64 -16.10 13.37 6.32
CA SER A 64 -15.43 14.34 5.47
C SER A 64 -13.92 14.31 5.71
N VAL A 65 -13.17 14.92 4.81
CA VAL A 65 -11.72 15.12 5.02
C VAL A 65 -11.48 15.94 6.29
N ALA A 66 -12.40 16.84 6.66
CA ALA A 66 -12.29 17.62 7.89
C ALA A 66 -12.40 16.74 9.15
N ASP A 67 -13.29 15.76 9.17
CA ASP A 67 -13.47 14.83 10.31
C ASP A 67 -12.24 13.94 10.51
N VAL A 68 -11.58 13.59 9.41
CA VAL A 68 -10.35 12.79 9.43
C VAL A 68 -9.16 13.63 9.87
N VAL A 69 -9.06 14.88 9.41
CA VAL A 69 -8.02 15.82 9.83
C VAL A 69 -8.17 16.18 11.32
N ALA A 70 -9.41 16.27 11.84
CA ALA A 70 -9.68 16.52 13.26
C ALA A 70 -9.22 15.38 14.19
N PHE A 71 -8.99 14.16 13.65
CA PHE A 71 -8.44 13.04 14.41
C PHE A 71 -6.91 13.10 14.54
N PHE A 72 -6.23 13.92 13.74
CA PHE A 72 -4.80 14.13 13.88
C PHE A 72 -4.55 15.27 14.89
N PRO A 73 -3.62 15.11 15.84
CA PRO A 73 -3.16 16.23 16.67
C PRO A 73 -2.77 17.39 15.75
N GLU A 74 -3.20 18.61 16.08
CA GLU A 74 -2.98 19.78 15.23
C GLU A 74 -1.48 19.96 14.95
N GLU A 75 -0.62 19.67 15.94
CA GLU A 75 0.83 19.77 15.77
C GLU A 75 1.40 18.80 14.72
N GLU A 76 0.89 17.56 14.68
CA GLU A 76 1.37 16.53 13.75
C GLU A 76 0.81 16.71 12.34
N GLY A 77 -0.47 17.08 12.23
CA GLY A 77 -1.14 17.31 10.94
C GLY A 77 -0.57 18.51 10.18
N ILE A 78 -0.35 19.63 10.87
CA ILE A 78 0.21 20.85 10.28
C ILE A 78 1.68 20.61 9.87
N ALA A 79 2.48 19.97 10.72
CA ALA A 79 3.88 19.66 10.40
C ALA A 79 3.98 18.77 9.15
N TYR A 80 3.11 17.76 9.02
CA TYR A 80 3.07 16.90 7.84
C TYR A 80 2.69 17.66 6.57
N LEU A 81 1.67 18.53 6.62
CA LEU A 81 1.27 19.35 5.49
C LEU A 81 2.35 20.36 5.10
N GLN A 82 3.02 20.99 6.07
CA GLN A 82 4.16 21.87 5.84
C GLN A 82 5.33 21.13 5.17
N GLN A 83 5.62 19.90 5.61
CA GLN A 83 6.64 19.05 4.98
C GLN A 83 6.27 18.73 3.52
N LEU A 84 5.01 18.39 3.25
CA LEU A 84 4.53 18.13 1.88
C LEU A 84 4.63 19.37 0.99
N LEU A 85 4.27 20.54 1.51
CA LEU A 85 4.36 21.82 0.79
C LEU A 85 5.83 22.18 0.50
N ALA A 86 6.71 22.08 1.49
CA ALA A 86 8.15 22.31 1.30
C ALA A 86 8.76 21.35 0.27
N ALA A 87 8.40 20.06 0.31
CA ALA A 87 8.84 19.08 -0.69
C ALA A 87 8.29 19.38 -2.11
N ALA A 88 7.08 19.92 -2.20
CA ALA A 88 6.49 20.32 -3.47
C ALA A 88 7.12 21.59 -4.05
N GLU A 89 7.48 22.57 -3.22
CA GLU A 89 8.20 23.79 -3.63
C GLU A 89 9.62 23.49 -4.09
N GLN A 90 10.31 22.54 -3.44
CA GLN A 90 11.64 22.10 -3.84
C GLN A 90 11.67 21.37 -5.18
N LYS A 91 10.53 20.86 -5.67
CA LYS A 91 10.44 20.25 -7.00
C LYS A 91 10.11 21.33 -8.03
N PRO A 92 11.09 21.85 -8.80
CA PRO A 92 10.81 22.89 -9.77
C PRO A 92 9.76 22.39 -10.76
N ARG A 93 8.56 22.98 -10.71
CA ARG A 93 7.51 22.77 -11.69
C ARG A 93 8.07 23.17 -13.05
N ARG A 94 8.51 22.20 -13.85
CA ARG A 94 8.85 22.41 -15.26
C ARG A 94 7.62 23.01 -15.93
N ARG A 95 7.65 24.34 -16.14
CA ARG A 95 6.69 25.05 -16.97
C ARG A 95 6.75 24.39 -18.35
N LYS A 96 5.72 23.63 -18.73
CA LYS A 96 5.51 23.27 -20.13
C LYS A 96 5.24 24.59 -20.84
N LYS A 97 6.13 25.01 -21.74
CA LYS A 97 5.85 26.10 -22.67
C LYS A 97 4.60 25.72 -23.48
N PRO A 98 3.67 26.65 -23.74
CA PRO A 98 2.65 26.42 -24.76
C PRO A 98 3.38 26.23 -26.10
N ALA A 99 3.01 25.17 -26.82
CA ALA A 99 3.36 25.06 -28.24
C ALA A 99 2.40 26.01 -28.98
N GLU A 100 2.97 27.05 -29.58
CA GLU A 100 2.37 27.82 -30.66
C GLU A 100 2.52 27.05 -31.98
#